data_AF-A0A3D4Q5H2-F1
#
_entry.id   AF-A0A3D4Q5H2-F1
#
_cell.length_a   1.000
_cell.length_b   1.000
_cell.length_c   1.000
_cell.angle_alpha   90.00
_cell.angle_beta   90.00
_cell.angle_gamma   90.00
#
_symmetry.space_group_name_H-M   'P 1'
#
loop_
_entity.id
_entity.type
_entity.pdbx_description
1 polymer ?
#
loop_
_entity_poly.entity_id
_entity_poly.type
_entity_poly.pdbx_seq_one_letter_code
_entity_poly.pdbx_strand_id
1 'polypeptide(L)'
;MDINPLLDPLSRALSQSQALLSLAQAGDWESFEILVQQRQQGLLSINDQEYLESLAQADLEAQAAAVIQEIQGLNKRLAELAEISRENTASELRQSNKVSKAIDAYGR
;
A
#
# COMPACT_ATOMS: atom_id res chain seq x y z
N MET A 1 -25.18 9.53 -2.94
CA MET A 1 -24.08 10.11 -2.16
C MET A 1 -23.34 11.03 -3.12
N ASP A 2 -23.51 12.33 -2.95
CA ASP A 2 -22.74 13.33 -3.69
C ASP A 2 -21.28 13.17 -3.32
N ILE A 3 -20.54 12.47 -4.17
CA ILE A 3 -19.09 12.40 -4.04
C ILE A 3 -18.62 13.78 -4.46
N ASN A 4 -18.23 14.59 -3.48
CA ASN A 4 -17.65 15.89 -3.78
C ASN A 4 -16.42 15.65 -4.66
N PRO A 5 -16.32 16.28 -5.85
CA PRO A 5 -15.21 16.05 -6.77
C PRO A 5 -13.86 16.42 -6.16
N LEU A 6 -13.86 17.29 -5.14
CA LEU A 6 -12.70 17.60 -4.34
C LEU A 6 -12.20 16.39 -3.52
N LEU A 7 -13.04 15.44 -3.14
CA LEU A 7 -12.62 14.23 -2.43
C LEU A 7 -12.26 13.07 -3.37
N ASP A 8 -12.46 13.20 -4.68
CA ASP A 8 -12.12 12.15 -5.65
C ASP A 8 -10.65 11.74 -5.60
N PRO A 9 -9.66 12.66 -5.51
CA PRO A 9 -8.26 12.28 -5.41
C PRO A 9 -7.97 11.46 -4.15
N LEU A 10 -8.54 11.87 -3.01
CA LEU A 10 -8.39 11.17 -1.73
C LEU A 10 -9.08 9.80 -1.75
N SER A 11 -10.28 9.72 -2.31
CA SER A 11 -11.04 8.47 -2.45
C SER A 11 -10.32 7.49 -3.38
N ARG A 12 -9.72 8.00 -4.47
CA ARG A 12 -8.88 7.20 -5.36
C ARG A 12 -7.64 6.69 -4.62
N ALA A 13 -6.95 7.55 -3.87
CA ALA A 13 -5.78 7.15 -3.08
C ALA A 13 -6.13 6.09 -2.03
N LEU A 14 -7.30 6.19 -1.40
CA LEU A 14 -7.83 5.20 -0.45
C LEU A 14 -8.08 3.85 -1.13
N SER A 15 -8.80 3.86 -2.26
CA SER A 15 -9.06 2.66 -3.05
C SER A 15 -7.76 1.97 -3.52
N GLN A 16 -6.79 2.77 -3.98
CA GLN A 16 -5.46 2.26 -4.34
C GLN A 16 -4.74 1.64 -3.13
N SER A 17 -4.80 2.27 -1.94
CA SER A 17 -4.22 1.71 -0.71
C SER A 17 -4.88 0.39 -0.30
N GLN A 18 -6.20 0.25 -0.48
CA GLN A 18 -6.90 -1.01 -0.21
C GLN A 18 -6.53 -2.09 -1.23
N ALA A 19 -6.43 -1.74 -2.51
CA ALA A 19 -5.98 -2.65 -3.56
C ALA A 19 -4.53 -3.12 -3.33
N LEU A 20 -3.63 -2.23 -2.94
CA LEU A 20 -2.26 -2.58 -2.53
C LEU A 20 -2.25 -3.60 -1.38
N LEU A 21 -3.14 -3.43 -0.39
CA LEU A 21 -3.25 -4.38 0.72
C LEU A 21 -3.67 -5.77 0.24
N SER A 22 -4.67 -5.84 -0.65
CA SER A 22 -5.11 -7.10 -1.24
C SER A 22 -4.02 -7.77 -2.07
N LEU A 23 -3.27 -7.00 -2.86
CA LEU A 23 -2.15 -7.52 -3.66
C LEU A 23 -1.02 -8.05 -2.78
N ALA A 24 -0.66 -7.32 -1.72
CA ALA A 24 0.35 -7.77 -0.76
C ALA A 24 -0.07 -9.05 -0.03
N GLN A 25 -1.35 -9.19 0.32
CA GLN A 25 -1.89 -10.42 0.92
C GLN A 25 -1.94 -11.59 -0.07
N ALA A 26 -2.17 -11.32 -1.35
CA ALA A 26 -2.14 -12.31 -2.41
C ALA A 26 -0.70 -12.71 -2.84
N GLY A 27 0.32 -11.96 -2.39
CA GLY A 27 1.71 -12.17 -2.79
C GLY A 27 2.03 -11.70 -4.23
N ASP A 28 1.16 -10.89 -4.83
CA ASP A 28 1.35 -10.35 -6.18
C ASP A 28 2.18 -9.06 -6.11
N TRP A 29 3.50 -9.24 -5.99
CA TRP A 29 4.46 -8.15 -5.86
C TRP A 29 4.67 -7.35 -7.16
N GLU A 30 4.45 -7.96 -8.32
CA GLU A 30 4.59 -7.28 -9.62
C GLU A 30 3.48 -6.24 -9.81
N SER A 31 2.21 -6.66 -9.64
CA SER A 31 1.07 -5.72 -9.69
C SER A 31 1.14 -4.69 -8.56
N PHE A 32 1.67 -5.09 -7.40
CA PHE A 32 1.86 -4.20 -6.26
C PHE A 32 2.79 -3.02 -6.61
N GLU A 33 3.97 -3.29 -7.19
CA GLU A 33 4.91 -2.23 -7.55
C GLU A 33 4.34 -1.25 -8.58
N ILE A 34 3.64 -1.76 -9.59
CA ILE A 34 2.97 -0.93 -10.62
C ILE A 34 1.95 0.01 -9.95
N LEU A 35 1.12 -0.53 -9.05
CA LEU A 35 0.08 0.23 -8.38
C LEU A 35 0.67 1.27 -7.40
N VAL A 36 1.79 0.97 -6.74
CA VAL A 36 2.52 1.93 -5.89
C VAL A 36 2.98 3.14 -6.72
N GLN A 37 3.56 2.91 -7.90
CA GLN A 37 4.04 3.99 -8.76
C GLN A 37 2.89 4.90 -9.23
N GLN A 38 1.78 4.29 -9.68
CA GLN A 38 0.58 5.04 -10.07
C GLN A 38 0.01 5.87 -8.93
N ARG A 39 -0.02 5.31 -7.71
CA ARG A 39 -0.47 6.02 -6.52
C ARG A 39 0.45 7.19 -6.18
N GLN A 40 1.77 7.01 -6.21
CA GLN A 40 2.71 8.10 -5.89
C GLN A 40 2.53 9.28 -6.84
N GLN A 41 2.35 9.04 -8.14
CA GLN A 41 2.07 10.10 -9.10
C GLN A 41 0.75 10.82 -8.79
N GLY A 42 -0.30 10.09 -8.41
CA GLY A 42 -1.59 10.68 -8.04
C GLY A 42 -1.54 11.48 -6.73
N LEU A 43 -0.70 11.09 -5.76
CA LEU A 43 -0.56 11.79 -4.48
C LEU A 43 0.11 13.16 -4.61
N LEU A 44 0.96 13.36 -5.62
CA LEU A 44 1.59 14.66 -5.88
C LEU A 44 0.55 15.76 -6.12
N SER A 45 -0.58 15.41 -6.74
CA SER A 45 -1.69 16.31 -7.03
C SER A 45 -2.51 16.70 -5.78
N ILE A 46 -2.40 15.92 -4.69
CA ILE A 46 -3.18 16.10 -3.45
C ILE A 46 -2.46 17.07 -2.49
N ASN A 47 -1.14 17.23 -2.63
CA ASN A 47 -0.35 18.15 -1.81
C ASN A 47 -0.30 19.58 -2.41
N ASP A 48 -1.22 19.90 -3.31
CA ASP A 48 -1.33 21.23 -3.90
C ASP A 48 -2.01 22.19 -2.92
N GLN A 49 -1.46 23.39 -2.76
CA GLN A 49 -2.03 24.41 -1.89
C GLN A 49 -3.42 24.84 -2.37
N GLU A 50 -3.65 24.95 -3.68
CA GLU A 50 -4.96 25.31 -4.24
C GLU A 50 -6.02 24.26 -3.91
N TYR A 51 -5.61 22.99 -3.85
CA TYR A 51 -6.48 21.88 -3.49
C TYR A 51 -6.88 21.91 -2.01
N LEU A 52 -5.91 22.19 -1.12
CA LEU A 52 -6.18 22.34 0.31
C LEU A 52 -7.09 23.54 0.60
N GLU A 53 -6.86 24.67 -0.09
CA GLU A 53 -7.73 25.84 0.01
C GLU A 53 -9.15 25.55 -0.51
N SER A 54 -9.28 24.78 -1.59
CA SER A 54 -10.59 24.36 -2.12
C SER A 54 -11.34 23.47 -1.14
N LEU A 55 -10.65 22.57 -0.44
CA LEU A 55 -11.25 21.73 0.62
C LEU A 55 -11.70 22.57 1.83
N ALA A 56 -10.92 23.58 2.21
CA ALA A 56 -11.27 24.53 3.28
C ALA A 56 -12.50 25.37 2.91
N GLN A 57 -12.53 25.92 1.70
CA GLN A 57 -13.68 26.70 1.22
C GLN A 57 -14.98 25.88 1.13
N ALA A 58 -14.86 24.57 0.88
CA ALA A 58 -15.99 23.66 0.82
C ALA A 58 -16.40 23.07 2.18
N ASP A 59 -15.72 23.45 3.28
CA ASP A 59 -15.93 22.88 4.63
C ASP A 59 -15.74 21.35 4.67
N LEU A 60 -14.83 20.85 3.84
CA LEU A 60 -14.53 19.42 3.66
C LEU A 60 -13.27 18.96 4.39
N GLU A 61 -12.61 19.83 5.14
CA GLU A 61 -11.35 19.57 5.84
C GLU A 61 -11.46 18.36 6.77
N ALA A 62 -12.55 18.27 7.54
CA ALA A 62 -12.78 17.15 8.46
C ALA A 62 -12.94 15.81 7.72
N GLN A 63 -13.64 15.79 6.58
CA GLN A 63 -13.80 14.58 5.78
C GLN A 63 -12.49 14.20 5.09
N ALA A 64 -11.78 15.17 4.52
CA ALA A 64 -10.48 14.96 3.92
C ALA A 64 -9.47 14.41 4.95
N ALA A 65 -9.42 15.00 6.15
CA ALA A 65 -8.58 14.53 7.25
C ALA A 65 -8.92 13.10 7.67
N ALA A 66 -10.20 12.74 7.75
CA ALA A 66 -10.62 11.37 8.07
C ALA A 66 -10.14 10.36 7.01
N VAL A 67 -10.28 10.69 5.72
CA VAL A 67 -9.80 9.83 4.62
C VAL A 67 -8.27 9.73 4.64
N ILE A 68 -7.56 10.82 4.89
CA ILE A 68 -6.10 10.83 5.02
C ILE A 68 -5.64 9.94 6.18
N GLN A 69 -6.32 10.00 7.34
CA GLN A 69 -6.03 9.13 8.47
C GLN A 69 -6.22 7.66 8.12
N GLU A 70 -7.28 7.32 7.38
CA GLU A 70 -7.53 5.96 6.93
C GLU A 70 -6.44 5.46 5.97
N ILE A 71 -6.03 6.30 5.01
CA ILE A 71 -4.91 6.03 4.10
C ILE A 71 -3.60 5.78 4.88
N GLN A 72 -3.32 6.59 5.91
CA GLN A 72 -2.14 6.42 6.76
C GLN A 72 -2.19 5.09 7.54
N GLY A 73 -3.36 4.72 8.05
CA GLY A 73 -3.59 3.42 8.71
C GLY A 73 -3.33 2.24 7.77
N LEU A 74 -3.80 2.31 6.53
CA LEU A 74 -3.54 1.28 5.50
C LEU A 74 -2.06 1.21 5.14
N ASN A 75 -1.39 2.35 5.00
CA ASN A 75 0.06 2.38 4.74
C ASN A 75 0.86 1.70 5.85
N LYS A 76 0.47 1.90 7.12
CA LYS A 76 1.13 1.25 8.25
C LYS A 76 0.98 -0.28 8.20
N ARG A 77 -0.25 -0.77 7.95
CA ARG A 77 -0.50 -2.20 7.76
C ARG A 77 0.27 -2.79 6.58
N LEU A 78 0.37 -2.06 5.49
CA LEU A 78 1.17 -2.45 4.33
C LEU A 78 2.65 -2.58 4.67
N ALA A 79 3.21 -1.65 5.43
CA ALA A 79 4.59 -1.70 5.88
C ALA A 79 4.85 -2.92 6.79
N GLU A 80 3.91 -3.20 7.71
CA GLU A 80 3.95 -4.38 8.59
C GLU A 80 3.89 -5.68 7.77
N LEU A 81 3.00 -5.78 6.78
CA LEU A 81 2.92 -6.94 5.88
C LEU A 81 4.18 -7.13 5.04
N ALA A 82 4.76 -6.05 4.53
CA ALA A 82 6.00 -6.12 3.77
C ALA A 82 7.15 -6.65 4.65
N GLU A 83 7.23 -6.24 5.92
CA GLU A 83 8.23 -6.75 6.85
C GLU A 83 8.04 -8.25 7.14
N ILE A 84 6.81 -8.67 7.43
CA ILE A 84 6.48 -10.09 7.66
C ILE A 84 6.81 -10.92 6.42
N SER A 85 6.45 -10.43 5.22
CA SER A 85 6.77 -11.13 3.98
C SER A 85 8.27 -11.26 3.75
N ARG A 86 9.06 -10.23 4.07
CA ARG A 86 10.53 -10.31 3.98
C ARG A 86 11.09 -11.38 4.92
N GLU A 87 10.59 -11.44 6.14
CA GLU A 87 11.04 -12.42 7.14
C GLU A 87 10.66 -13.86 6.76
N ASN A 88 9.46 -14.06 6.21
CA ASN A 88 9.00 -15.36 5.70
C ASN A 88 9.87 -15.83 4.53
N THR A 89 10.11 -14.99 3.51
CA THR A 89 10.97 -15.33 2.37
C THR A 89 12.40 -15.65 2.81
N ALA A 90 12.96 -14.89 3.76
CA ALA A 90 14.29 -15.15 4.30
C ALA A 90 14.34 -16.50 5.06
N SER A 91 13.29 -16.84 5.80
CA SER A 91 13.18 -18.10 6.53
C SER A 91 13.01 -19.30 5.59
N GLU A 92 12.17 -19.19 4.56
CA GLU A 92 12.01 -20.20 3.52
C GLU A 92 13.32 -20.45 2.76
N LEU A 93 14.07 -19.40 2.40
CA LEU A 93 15.39 -19.53 1.78
C LEU A 93 16.38 -20.28 2.69
N ARG A 94 16.39 -19.99 4.00
CA ARG A 94 17.24 -20.71 4.96
C ARG A 94 16.85 -22.18 5.08
N GLN A 95 15.55 -22.48 5.09
CA GLN A 95 15.05 -23.85 5.18
C GLN A 95 15.32 -24.64 3.89
N SER A 96 15.07 -24.04 2.73
CA SER A 96 15.39 -24.60 1.42
C SER A 96 16.88 -24.91 1.27
N ASN A 97 17.77 -23.98 1.67
CA ASN A 97 19.21 -24.22 1.67
C ASN A 97 19.65 -25.36 2.60
N LYS A 98 18.97 -25.56 3.75
CA LYS A 98 19.25 -26.69 4.64
C LYS A 98 18.77 -28.01 4.05
N VAL A 99 17.59 -28.03 3.43
CA VAL A 99 17.04 -29.21 2.75
C VAL A 99 17.92 -29.61 1.57
N SER A 100 18.34 -28.67 0.71
CA SER A 100 19.25 -28.94 -0.40
C SER A 100 20.59 -29.52 0.06
N LYS A 101 21.16 -29.00 1.15
CA LYS A 101 22.39 -29.57 1.76
C LYS A 101 22.17 -30.97 2.33
N ALA A 102 21.01 -31.24 2.92
CA ALA A 102 20.69 -32.57 3.44
C ALA A 102 20.48 -33.58 2.30
N ILE A 103 19.81 -33.19 1.21
CA ILE A 103 19.65 -34.03 0.02
C ILE A 103 21.02 -34.35 -0.61
N ASP A 104 21.92 -33.37 -0.71
CA ASP A 104 23.28 -33.59 -1.22
C ASP A 104 24.12 -34.49 -0.29
N ALA A 105 23.96 -34.36 1.03
CA ALA A 105 24.70 -35.15 2.01
C ALA A 105 24.19 -36.60 2.18
N TYR A 106 22.89 -36.85 1.99
CA TYR A 106 22.26 -38.17 2.18
C TYR A 106 21.84 -38.85 0.85
N GLY A 107 22.03 -38.20 -0.29
CA GLY A 107 21.67 -38.69 -1.63
C GLY A 107 22.72 -39.55 -2.33
N ARG A 108 23.73 -40.05 -1.61
CA ARG A 108 24.73 -41.02 -2.10
C ARG A 108 24.63 -42.35 -1.37
#